data_AF-A0A383E6Z7-F1
#
_entry.id   AF-A0A383E6Z7-F1
#
_cell.length_a   1.000
_cell.length_b   1.000
_cell.length_c   1.000
_cell.angle_alpha   90.00
_cell.angle_beta   90.00
_cell.angle_gamma   90.00
#
_symmetry.space_group_name_H-M   'P 1'
#
loop_
_entity.id
_entity.type
_entity.pdbx_description
1 polymer ?
#
loop_
_entity_poly.entity_id
_entity_poly.type
_entity_poly.pdbx_seq_one_letter_code
_entity_poly.pdbx_strand_id
1 'polypeptide(L)'
;DSPQILNSSNCSSPKARQENRVEIDQEINKFTSSLGNYEAMDIFQNHGIPSGPSLNISEAYSDPHNTHSGYLAPQIYPDGATRLMPGMPWKSEESEPVHVTPAPQIGDSNHRIYMELMGMSSDAYQECIRNQIIY
;
A
#
# COMPACT_ATOMS: atom_id res chain seq x y z
N ASP A 1 11.35 -34.36 4.25
CA ASP A 1 11.52 -35.56 3.41
C ASP A 1 10.29 -35.87 2.57
N SER A 2 10.39 -35.63 1.25
CA SER A 2 9.63 -36.35 0.20
C SER A 2 10.27 -36.13 -1.18
N PRO A 3 11.32 -36.89 -1.54
CA PRO A 3 12.06 -36.71 -2.81
C PRO A 3 11.39 -37.33 -4.06
N GLN A 4 10.12 -37.74 -4.00
CA GLN A 4 9.50 -38.51 -5.08
C GLN A 4 9.00 -37.65 -6.26
N ILE A 5 8.58 -36.40 -6.00
CA ILE A 5 7.98 -35.54 -7.05
C ILE A 5 9.06 -34.95 -7.97
N LEU A 6 10.23 -34.61 -7.43
CA LEU A 6 11.34 -34.04 -8.21
C LEU A 6 11.95 -35.03 -9.22
N ASN A 7 11.80 -36.33 -8.98
CA ASN A 7 12.27 -37.39 -9.88
C ASN A 7 11.18 -37.94 -10.82
N SER A 8 9.97 -37.39 -10.76
CA SER A 8 8.90 -37.76 -11.69
C SER A 8 9.08 -37.03 -13.02
N SER A 9 8.91 -37.73 -14.15
CA SER A 9 8.88 -37.15 -15.49
C SER A 9 7.95 -35.92 -15.59
N ASN A 10 6.96 -35.85 -14.70
CA ASN A 10 5.89 -34.86 -14.62
C ASN A 10 6.39 -33.45 -14.24
N CYS A 11 7.56 -33.31 -13.59
CA CYS A 11 8.13 -32.01 -13.21
C CYS A 11 9.40 -31.62 -13.98
N SER A 12 9.85 -32.46 -14.92
CA SER A 12 11.15 -32.38 -15.60
C SER A 12 11.37 -31.15 -16.49
N SER A 13 10.29 -30.51 -16.97
CA SER A 13 10.36 -29.33 -17.85
C SER A 13 9.22 -28.35 -17.54
N PRO A 14 9.32 -27.07 -17.96
CA PRO A 14 8.22 -26.11 -17.82
C PRO A 14 6.91 -26.61 -18.45
N LYS A 15 6.98 -27.27 -19.62
CA LYS A 15 5.81 -27.85 -20.29
C LYS A 15 5.19 -28.98 -19.47
N ALA A 16 6.00 -29.91 -18.97
CA ALA A 16 5.52 -31.00 -18.11
C ALA A 16 4.85 -30.46 -16.84
N ARG A 17 5.43 -29.44 -16.20
CA ARG A 17 4.81 -28.80 -15.03
C ARG A 17 3.47 -28.13 -15.35
N GLN A 18 3.35 -27.51 -16.51
CA GLN A 18 2.09 -26.90 -16.94
C GLN A 18 1.01 -27.96 -17.20
N GLU A 19 1.37 -29.06 -17.86
CA GLU A 19 0.44 -30.17 -18.16
C GLU A 19 -0.03 -30.89 -16.88
N ASN A 20 0.83 -30.97 -15.87
CA ASN A 20 0.55 -31.63 -14.59
C ASN A 20 0.22 -30.65 -13.45
N ARG A 21 -0.14 -29.40 -13.76
CA ARG A 21 -0.29 -28.33 -12.74
C ARG A 21 -1.26 -28.69 -11.62
N VAL A 22 -2.36 -29.37 -11.94
CA VAL A 22 -3.39 -29.74 -10.94
C VAL A 22 -2.83 -30.68 -9.87
N GLU A 23 -2.05 -31.68 -10.26
CA GLU A 23 -1.42 -32.63 -9.32
C GLU A 23 -0.36 -31.92 -8.47
N ILE A 24 0.46 -31.06 -9.09
CA ILE A 24 1.47 -30.25 -8.41
C ILE A 24 0.81 -29.32 -7.38
N ASP A 25 -0.24 -28.60 -7.78
CA ASP A 25 -1.00 -27.69 -6.91
C ASP A 25 -1.61 -28.46 -5.73
N GLN A 26 -2.08 -29.70 -5.94
CA GLN A 26 -2.61 -30.54 -4.86
C GLN A 26 -1.55 -30.92 -3.83
N GLU A 27 -0.34 -31.31 -4.25
CA GLU A 27 0.74 -31.65 -3.32
C GLU A 27 1.23 -30.42 -2.56
N ILE A 28 1.35 -29.27 -3.22
CA ILE A 28 1.67 -27.99 -2.56
C ILE A 28 0.60 -27.66 -1.53
N ASN A 29 -0.69 -27.76 -1.89
CA ASN A 29 -1.80 -27.47 -0.97
C ASN A 29 -1.85 -28.42 0.21
N LYS A 30 -1.58 -29.72 0.03
CA LYS A 30 -1.48 -30.67 1.15
C LYS A 30 -0.46 -30.21 2.17
N PHE A 31 0.72 -29.79 1.70
CA PHE A 31 1.78 -29.27 2.56
C PHE A 31 1.41 -27.95 3.23
N THR A 32 0.86 -26.98 2.48
CA THR A 32 0.60 -25.64 3.02
C THR A 32 -0.66 -25.55 3.88
N SER A 33 -1.61 -26.47 3.71
CA SER A 33 -2.90 -26.45 4.42
C SER A 33 -2.80 -26.54 5.94
N SER A 34 -1.69 -27.07 6.47
CA SER A 34 -1.44 -27.15 7.91
C SER A 34 -0.64 -25.97 8.48
N LEU A 35 -0.28 -24.99 7.65
CA LEU A 35 0.64 -23.90 8.01
C LEU A 35 -0.08 -22.54 8.03
N GLY A 36 0.45 -21.62 8.83
CA GLY A 36 0.13 -20.20 8.68
C GLY A 36 0.67 -19.64 7.37
N ASN A 37 0.08 -18.57 6.84
CA ASN A 37 0.52 -17.92 5.60
C ASN A 37 1.97 -17.38 5.69
N TYR A 38 2.35 -16.73 6.79
CA TYR A 38 3.73 -16.28 7.03
C TYR A 38 4.69 -17.44 7.29
N GLU A 39 4.24 -18.51 7.97
CA GLU A 39 5.06 -19.71 8.18
C GLU A 39 5.39 -20.40 6.85
N ALA A 40 4.39 -20.57 5.98
CA ALA A 40 4.61 -21.09 4.63
C ALA A 40 5.55 -20.19 3.81
N MET A 41 5.37 -18.87 3.91
CA MET A 41 6.27 -17.89 3.28
C MET A 41 7.72 -18.08 3.74
N ASP A 42 7.96 -18.14 5.05
CA ASP A 42 9.31 -18.27 5.61
C ASP A 42 9.97 -19.58 5.17
N ILE A 43 9.23 -20.70 5.18
CA ILE A 43 9.73 -22.00 4.72
C ILE A 43 10.13 -21.92 3.24
N PHE A 44 9.29 -21.35 2.39
CA PHE A 44 9.56 -21.26 0.96
C PHE A 44 10.72 -20.30 0.64
N GLN A 45 10.75 -19.12 1.26
CA GLN A 45 11.84 -18.15 1.06
C GLN A 45 13.18 -18.69 1.56
N ASN A 46 13.21 -19.45 2.66
CA ASN A 46 14.42 -20.14 3.13
C ASN A 46 14.98 -21.18 2.14
N HIS A 47 14.15 -21.66 1.22
CA HIS A 47 14.56 -22.54 0.11
C HIS A 47 14.76 -21.77 -1.21
N GLY A 48 14.76 -20.44 -1.18
CA GLY A 48 14.94 -19.59 -2.36
C GLY A 48 13.71 -19.49 -3.27
N ILE A 49 12.52 -19.87 -2.79
CA ILE A 49 11.27 -19.79 -3.54
C ILE A 49 10.59 -18.43 -3.22
N PRO A 50 10.41 -17.53 -4.21
CA PRO A 50 9.69 -16.28 -4.01
C PRO A 50 8.24 -16.57 -3.63
N SER A 51 7.83 -16.10 -2.47
CA SER A 51 6.48 -16.30 -1.94
C SER A 51 6.12 -15.17 -0.98
N GLY A 52 4.83 -14.94 -0.78
CA GLY A 52 4.31 -13.96 0.17
C GLY A 52 2.87 -14.31 0.55
N PRO A 53 2.40 -13.89 1.73
CA PRO A 53 1.03 -14.12 2.15
C PRO A 53 0.06 -13.35 1.25
N SER A 54 -1.11 -13.94 0.98
CA SER A 54 -2.23 -13.22 0.38
C SER A 54 -2.96 -12.45 1.48
N LEU A 55 -2.68 -11.16 1.60
CA LEU A 55 -3.25 -10.31 2.65
C LEU A 55 -4.59 -9.70 2.24
N ASN A 56 -5.54 -9.65 3.17
CA ASN A 56 -6.71 -8.81 3.06
C ASN A 56 -6.38 -7.34 3.44
N ILE A 57 -7.34 -6.42 3.27
CA ILE A 57 -7.08 -4.99 3.50
C ILE A 57 -6.68 -4.67 4.94
N SER A 58 -7.28 -5.33 5.93
CA SER A 58 -6.95 -5.10 7.35
C SER A 58 -5.56 -5.61 7.69
N GLU A 59 -5.20 -6.76 7.14
CA GLU A 59 -3.86 -7.34 7.30
C GLU A 59 -2.81 -6.46 6.61
N ALA A 60 -3.08 -5.98 5.39
CA ALA A 60 -2.18 -5.08 4.68
C ALA A 60 -1.93 -3.77 5.45
N TYR A 61 -2.95 -3.20 6.10
CA TYR A 61 -2.77 -2.01 6.95
C TYR A 61 -2.02 -2.29 8.26
N SER A 62 -2.05 -3.55 8.71
CA SER A 62 -1.34 -3.99 9.92
C SER A 62 0.06 -4.54 9.62
N ASP A 63 0.41 -4.74 8.34
CA ASP A 63 1.68 -5.33 7.95
C ASP A 63 2.85 -4.38 8.31
N PRO A 64 3.80 -4.84 9.15
CA PRO A 64 4.95 -4.03 9.55
C PRO A 64 5.77 -3.52 8.36
N HIS A 65 5.86 -4.25 7.25
CA HIS A 65 6.59 -3.82 6.06
C HIS A 65 6.03 -2.51 5.49
N ASN A 66 4.70 -2.33 5.49
CA ASN A 66 4.06 -1.13 4.95
C ASN A 66 4.33 0.12 5.80
N THR A 67 4.45 -0.04 7.12
CA THR A 67 4.82 1.07 8.02
C THR A 67 6.33 1.33 8.05
N HIS A 68 7.16 0.28 8.12
CA HIS A 68 8.63 0.40 8.12
C HIS A 68 9.17 0.96 6.79
N SER A 69 8.54 0.61 5.67
CA SER A 69 8.86 1.21 4.37
C SER A 69 8.41 2.67 4.29
N GLY A 70 7.59 3.17 5.23
CA GLY A 70 7.02 4.52 5.17
C GLY A 70 5.92 4.68 4.11
N TYR A 71 5.46 3.57 3.51
CA TYR A 71 4.35 3.60 2.57
C TYR A 71 3.03 3.92 3.28
N LEU A 72 2.75 3.33 4.43
CA LEU A 72 1.66 3.74 5.31
C LEU A 72 2.19 4.66 6.39
N ALA A 73 1.84 5.95 6.30
CA ALA A 73 2.28 6.99 7.21
C ALA A 73 1.09 7.59 7.98
N PRO A 74 1.26 7.92 9.28
CA PRO A 74 0.21 8.57 10.05
C PRO A 74 -0.01 10.01 9.58
N GLN A 75 -1.27 10.38 9.38
CA GLN A 75 -1.72 11.73 9.08
C GLN A 75 -2.77 12.18 10.09
N ILE A 76 -2.63 13.39 10.63
CA ILE A 76 -3.58 14.00 11.56
C ILE A 76 -4.58 14.80 10.75
N TYR A 77 -5.85 14.41 10.76
CA TYR A 77 -6.93 15.11 10.06
C TYR A 77 -7.46 16.30 10.87
N PRO A 78 -8.20 17.24 10.25
CA PRO A 78 -8.75 18.41 10.94
C PRO A 78 -9.71 18.09 12.10
N ASP A 79 -10.29 16.89 12.12
CA ASP A 79 -11.09 16.37 13.23
C ASP A 79 -10.26 15.88 14.43
N GLY A 80 -8.92 15.99 14.35
CA GLY A 80 -7.97 15.52 15.35
C GLY A 80 -7.69 14.02 15.28
N ALA A 81 -8.34 13.28 14.38
CA ALA A 81 -8.12 11.85 14.23
C ALA A 81 -6.82 11.59 13.45
N THR A 82 -6.02 10.64 13.93
CA THR A 82 -4.87 10.12 13.18
C THR A 82 -5.32 8.92 12.34
N ARG A 83 -4.98 8.94 11.04
CA ARG A 83 -5.26 7.83 10.13
C ARG A 83 -3.97 7.44 9.41
N LEU A 84 -3.76 6.14 9.19
CA LEU A 84 -2.70 5.67 8.31
C LEU A 84 -3.14 5.88 6.87
N MET A 85 -2.32 6.60 6.11
CA MET A 85 -2.60 6.89 4.70
C MET A 85 -1.45 6.40 3.83
N PRO A 86 -1.74 5.86 2.63
CA PRO A 86 -0.73 5.59 1.63
C PRO A 86 0.02 6.87 1.22
N GLY A 87 1.34 6.81 1.28
CA GLY A 87 2.25 7.81 0.74
C GLY A 87 2.65 7.48 -0.70
N MET A 88 3.82 7.95 -1.11
CA MET A 88 4.33 7.67 -2.45
C MET A 88 4.72 6.20 -2.59
N PRO A 89 4.34 5.52 -3.69
CA PRO A 89 4.73 4.13 -3.92
C PRO A 89 6.19 3.97 -4.38
N TRP A 90 6.97 5.05 -4.39
CA TRP A 90 8.39 5.07 -4.71
C TRP A 90 9.18 5.91 -3.72
N LYS A 91 10.49 5.65 -3.66
CA LYS A 91 11.47 6.44 -2.92
C LYS A 91 12.52 6.98 -3.88
N SER A 92 13.09 8.12 -3.53
CA SER A 92 14.19 8.75 -4.24
C SER A 92 15.18 9.26 -3.20
N GLU A 93 16.48 9.00 -3.43
CA GLU A 93 17.56 9.53 -2.59
C GLU A 93 17.94 10.96 -3.01
N GLU A 94 17.61 11.37 -4.23
CA GLU A 94 18.01 12.66 -4.81
C GLU A 94 17.00 13.78 -4.56
N SER A 95 15.80 13.46 -4.07
CA SER A 95 14.73 14.43 -3.85
C SER A 95 14.20 14.34 -2.43
N GLU A 96 13.78 15.49 -1.88
CA GLU A 96 13.05 15.50 -0.62
C GLU A 96 11.82 14.57 -0.69
N PRO A 97 11.51 13.84 0.38
CA PRO A 97 10.31 13.01 0.43
C PRO A 97 9.07 13.85 0.16
N VAL A 98 8.19 13.36 -0.73
CA VAL A 98 6.89 14.01 -0.94
C VAL A 98 6.06 13.82 0.33
N HIS A 99 5.77 14.93 1.01
CA HIS A 99 4.90 14.94 2.16
C HIS A 99 3.45 14.98 1.71
N VAL A 100 2.78 13.83 1.75
CA VAL A 100 1.33 13.77 1.60
C VAL A 100 0.71 14.29 2.90
N THR A 101 -0.04 15.39 2.81
CA THR A 101 -0.81 15.95 3.92
C THR A 101 -2.30 15.63 3.74
N PRO A 102 -3.10 15.73 4.81
CA PRO A 102 -4.55 15.65 4.69
C PRO A 102 -5.08 16.63 3.62
N ALA A 103 -6.20 16.25 3.00
CA ALA A 103 -6.89 17.14 2.07
C ALA A 103 -7.33 18.44 2.80
N PRO A 104 -7.21 19.60 2.14
CA PRO A 104 -7.68 20.86 2.71
C PRO A 104 -9.19 20.82 2.96
N GLN A 105 -9.65 21.58 3.95
CA GLN A 105 -11.06 21.88 4.12
C GLN A 105 -11.54 22.86 3.06
N ILE A 106 -12.86 22.93 2.90
CA ILE A 106 -13.48 23.90 2.02
C ILE A 106 -13.07 25.32 2.45
N GLY A 107 -12.51 26.09 1.52
CA GLY A 107 -12.11 27.47 1.76
C GLY A 107 -10.71 27.69 2.37
N ASP A 108 -9.97 26.64 2.75
CA ASP A 108 -8.64 26.78 3.39
C ASP A 108 -7.63 27.62 2.58
N SER A 109 -7.75 27.60 1.25
CA SER A 109 -6.87 28.36 0.35
C SER A 109 -7.43 29.72 -0.08
N ASN A 110 -8.62 30.13 0.38
CA ASN A 110 -9.29 31.34 -0.09
C ASN A 110 -8.44 32.59 0.18
N HIS A 111 -7.94 32.77 1.39
CA HIS A 111 -7.08 33.91 1.73
C HIS A 111 -5.85 33.97 0.81
N ARG A 112 -5.09 32.86 0.75
CA ARG A 112 -3.87 32.77 -0.07
C ARG A 112 -4.16 33.06 -1.55
N ILE A 113 -5.23 32.50 -2.10
CA ILE A 113 -5.53 32.69 -3.52
C ILE A 113 -6.01 34.12 -3.80
N TYR A 114 -7.06 34.58 -3.11
CA TYR A 114 -7.67 35.87 -3.44
C TYR A 114 -6.80 37.05 -3.02
N MET A 115 -6.18 37.01 -1.84
CA MET A 115 -5.41 38.13 -1.32
C MET A 115 -3.96 38.10 -1.80
N GLU A 116 -3.27 36.96 -1.63
CA GLU A 116 -1.81 36.90 -1.86
C GLU A 116 -1.48 36.68 -3.35
N LEU A 117 -2.18 35.77 -4.03
CA LEU A 117 -1.92 35.46 -5.44
C LEU A 117 -2.63 36.41 -6.40
N MET A 118 -3.89 36.76 -6.13
CA MET A 118 -4.68 37.64 -7.00
C MET A 118 -4.61 39.12 -6.60
N GLY A 119 -4.07 39.45 -5.42
CA GLY A 119 -3.91 40.84 -4.98
C GLY A 119 -5.21 41.56 -4.63
N MET A 120 -6.27 40.82 -4.27
CA MET A 120 -7.53 41.41 -3.83
C MET A 120 -7.31 42.26 -2.57
N SER A 121 -7.98 43.40 -2.48
CA SER A 121 -7.93 44.23 -1.26
C SER A 121 -8.72 43.58 -0.13
N SER A 122 -8.34 43.89 1.12
CA SER A 122 -9.02 43.35 2.30
C SER A 122 -10.49 43.75 2.32
N ASP A 123 -10.80 44.98 1.94
CA ASP A 123 -12.18 45.48 1.88
C ASP A 123 -13.04 44.68 0.89
N ALA A 124 -12.53 44.42 -0.31
CA ALA A 124 -13.23 43.65 -1.33
C ALA A 124 -13.42 42.20 -0.88
N TYR A 125 -12.40 41.59 -0.27
CA TYR A 125 -12.48 40.22 0.24
C TYR A 125 -13.54 40.10 1.35
N GLN A 126 -13.54 41.02 2.31
CA GLN A 126 -14.56 41.06 3.38
C GLN A 126 -15.96 41.31 2.84
N GLU A 127 -16.12 42.10 1.78
CA GLU A 127 -17.40 42.27 1.09
C GLU A 127 -17.88 40.98 0.44
N CYS A 128 -16.99 40.23 -0.22
CA CYS A 128 -17.32 38.92 -0.79
C CYS A 128 -17.71 37.89 0.29
N ILE A 129 -17.05 37.89 1.45
CA ILE A 129 -17.44 37.05 2.59
C ILE A 129 -18.83 37.44 3.10
N ARG A 130 -19.09 38.74 3.33
CA ARG A 130 -20.41 39.23 3.79
C ARG A 130 -21.54 38.88 2.83
N ASN A 131 -21.27 38.95 1.53
CA ASN A 131 -22.23 38.63 0.48
C ASN A 131 -22.29 37.13 0.14
N GLN A 132 -21.58 36.27 0.88
CA GLN A 132 -21.50 34.82 0.66
C GLN A 132 -21.08 34.43 -0.77
N ILE A 133 -20.20 35.23 -1.37
CA ILE A 133 -19.54 34.91 -2.65
C ILE A 133 -18.31 34.02 -2.38
N ILE A 134 -17.60 34.30 -1.28
CA ILE A 134 -16.51 33.48 -0.74
C ILE A 134 -17.00 32.92 0.60
N TYR A 135 -16.66 31.66 0.88
CA TYR A 135 -17.08 30.91 2.07
C TYR A 135 -15.89 30.60 2.98
#